data_AF-B4GWF6-F1
#
_entry.id   AF-B4GWF6-F1
#
_cell.length_a   1.000
_cell.length_b   1.000
_cell.length_c   1.000
_cell.angle_alpha   90.00
_cell.angle_beta   90.00
_cell.angle_gamma   90.00
#
_symmetry.space_group_name_H-M   'P 1'
#
loop_
_entity.id
_entity.type
_entity.pdbx_description
1 polymer ?
#
loop_
_entity_poly.entity_id
_entity_poly.type
_entity_poly.pdbx_seq_one_letter_code
_entity_poly.pdbx_strand_id
1 'polypeptide(L)'
;MSSEMNDEAEIYKLWHIRKTVFEMSHDRGYLVTQGELDQTVEQFTELFGDKPSEQRPMRSDLTMVLTHADDPKNRMLVFFPEEPKVAVRTIKAFANRMRPRTFIGPSVCLGVVVSSKELKDSSESM
;
A
#
# COMPACT_ATOMS: atom_id res chain seq x y z
N MET A 1 0.16 26.61 7.88
CA MET A 1 -0.95 26.36 8.84
C MET A 1 -2.02 25.42 8.29
N SER A 2 -2.77 25.73 7.22
CA SER A 2 -3.81 24.79 6.73
C SER A 2 -3.27 23.54 6.02
N SER A 3 -2.07 23.59 5.43
CA SER A 3 -1.43 22.45 4.75
C SER A 3 -0.77 21.48 5.73
N GLU A 4 -0.08 21.98 6.76
CA GLU A 4 0.65 21.17 7.75
C GLU A 4 -0.27 20.26 8.57
N MET A 5 -1.47 20.75 8.94
CA MET A 5 -2.45 19.95 9.65
C MET A 5 -3.05 18.83 8.78
N ASN A 6 -3.12 19.04 7.47
CA ASN A 6 -3.57 18.02 6.53
C ASN A 6 -2.48 16.94 6.30
N ASP A 7 -1.22 17.36 6.32
CA ASP A 7 -0.07 16.48 6.11
C ASP A 7 0.08 15.45 7.26
N GLU A 8 0.00 15.90 8.51
CA GLU A 8 0.06 15.02 9.69
C GLU A 8 -1.05 13.96 9.69
N ALA A 9 -2.29 14.38 9.36
CA ALA A 9 -3.43 13.48 9.29
C ALA A 9 -3.30 12.45 8.15
N GLU A 10 -2.78 12.87 6.98
CA GLU A 10 -2.52 11.95 5.87
C GLU A 10 -1.42 10.95 6.20
N ILE A 11 -0.34 11.37 6.87
CA ILE A 11 0.74 10.49 7.33
C ILE A 11 0.18 9.42 8.26
N TYR A 12 -0.56 9.83 9.29
CA TYR A 12 -1.13 8.88 10.24
C TYR A 12 -2.03 7.87 9.55
N LYS A 13 -2.85 8.34 8.61
CA LYS A 13 -3.73 7.47 7.81
C LYS A 13 -2.93 6.47 6.96
N LEU A 14 -1.90 6.91 6.26
CA LEU A 14 -1.06 6.04 5.41
C LEU A 14 -0.30 5.01 6.24
N TRP A 15 0.28 5.43 7.36
CA TRP A 15 0.93 4.55 8.33
C TRP A 15 -0.05 3.50 8.86
N HIS A 16 -1.24 3.92 9.32
CA HIS A 16 -2.22 3.01 9.90
C HIS A 16 -2.73 1.99 8.89
N ILE A 17 -3.02 2.41 7.65
CA ILE A 17 -3.42 1.48 6.59
C ILE A 17 -2.31 0.45 6.34
N ARG A 18 -1.05 0.90 6.24
CA ARG A 18 0.08 -0.01 6.02
C ARG A 18 0.26 -1.01 7.16
N LYS A 19 0.12 -0.56 8.41
CA LYS A 19 0.16 -1.43 9.59
C LYS A 19 -0.94 -2.50 9.53
N THR A 20 -2.18 -2.09 9.25
CA THR A 20 -3.30 -3.03 9.09
C THR A 20 -3.05 -4.04 7.97
N VAL A 21 -2.44 -3.62 6.86
CA VAL A 21 -2.07 -4.55 5.78
C VAL A 21 -1.02 -5.55 6.24
N PHE A 22 0.00 -5.13 6.99
CA PHE A 22 1.00 -6.06 7.56
C PHE A 22 0.35 -7.07 8.51
N GLU A 23 -0.50 -6.63 9.43
CA GLU A 23 -1.26 -7.50 10.34
C GLU A 23 -2.12 -8.51 9.56
N MET A 24 -2.91 -8.02 8.58
CA MET A 24 -3.71 -8.85 7.68
C MET A 24 -2.90 -9.87 6.89
N SER A 25 -1.65 -9.54 6.57
CA SER A 25 -0.76 -10.40 5.79
C SER A 25 -0.13 -11.47 6.67
N HIS A 26 0.31 -11.09 7.87
CA HIS A 26 0.82 -11.98 8.89
C HIS A 26 -0.23 -13.05 9.25
N ASP A 27 -1.47 -12.63 9.51
CA ASP A 27 -2.59 -13.53 9.83
C ASP A 27 -2.92 -14.52 8.69
N ARG A 28 -2.55 -14.19 7.45
CA ARG A 28 -2.71 -15.05 6.27
C ARG A 28 -1.50 -15.96 6.00
N GLY A 29 -0.49 -15.97 6.87
CA GLY A 29 0.70 -16.81 6.70
C GLY A 29 1.80 -16.20 5.81
N TYR A 30 1.74 -14.90 5.53
CA TYR A 30 2.85 -14.20 4.88
C TYR A 30 3.93 -13.84 5.88
N LEU A 31 5.18 -13.88 5.44
CA LEU A 31 6.34 -13.48 6.22
C LEU A 31 6.31 -11.96 6.44
N VAL A 32 6.09 -11.57 7.69
CA VAL A 32 6.16 -10.19 8.18
C VAL A 32 7.01 -10.22 9.45
N THR A 33 7.94 -9.29 9.56
CA THR A 33 8.80 -9.19 10.74
C THR A 33 8.09 -8.45 11.88
N GLN A 34 8.48 -8.75 13.13
CA GLN A 34 7.93 -8.03 14.29
C GLN A 34 8.21 -6.52 14.21
N GLY A 35 9.35 -6.11 13.64
CA GLY A 35 9.66 -4.70 13.42
C GLY A 35 8.71 -3.99 12.44
N GLU A 36 8.16 -4.71 11.46
CA GLU A 36 7.14 -4.16 10.54
C GLU A 36 5.76 -4.06 11.21
N LEU A 37 5.43 -4.98 12.11
CA LEU A 37 4.17 -4.97 12.88
C LEU A 37 4.16 -3.88 13.95
N ASP A 38 5.28 -3.69 14.65
CA ASP A 38 5.41 -2.71 15.73
C ASP A 38 5.92 -1.35 15.24
N GLN A 39 5.97 -1.13 13.92
CA GLN A 39 6.47 0.11 13.35
C GLN A 39 5.66 1.31 13.85
N THR A 40 6.34 2.29 14.44
CA THR A 40 5.71 3.52 14.94
C THR A 40 5.53 4.55 13.83
N VAL A 41 4.72 5.58 14.09
CA VAL A 41 4.49 6.66 13.12
C VAL A 41 5.77 7.48 12.92
N GLU A 42 6.59 7.64 13.95
CA GLU A 42 7.88 8.34 13.88
C GLU A 42 8.87 7.57 13.00
N GLN A 43 8.95 6.25 13.17
CA GLN A 43 9.77 5.42 12.29
C GLN A 43 9.27 5.45 10.84
N PHE A 44 7.96 5.55 10.64
CA PHE A 44 7.39 5.72 9.31
C PHE A 44 7.78 7.06 8.68
N THR A 45 7.68 8.16 9.41
CA THR A 45 8.06 9.49 8.90
C THR A 45 9.56 9.62 8.67
N GLU A 46 10.40 8.98 9.49
CA GLU A 46 11.84 8.92 9.25
C GLU A 46 12.20 8.16 7.96
N LEU A 47 11.48 7.08 7.66
CA LEU A 47 11.75 6.25 6.49
C LEU A 47 11.20 6.83 5.18
N PHE A 48 10.01 7.44 5.21
CA PHE A 48 9.31 7.86 3.99
C PHE A 48 9.08 9.38 3.90
N GLY A 49 9.32 10.12 4.96
CA GLY A 49 9.11 11.56 5.07
C GLY A 49 7.82 11.95 5.78
N ASP A 50 7.73 13.24 6.11
CA ASP A 50 6.72 13.88 6.95
C ASP A 50 5.92 14.98 6.21
N LYS A 51 6.03 15.04 4.88
CA LYS A 51 5.39 16.04 4.01
C LYS A 51 4.74 15.38 2.79
N PRO A 52 3.57 14.73 2.95
CA PRO A 52 2.82 14.18 1.83
C PRO A 52 2.48 15.24 0.77
N SER A 53 2.30 16.51 1.15
CA SER A 53 2.17 17.65 0.22
C SER A 53 3.34 17.80 -0.76
N GLU A 54 4.56 17.41 -0.36
CA GLU A 54 5.77 17.40 -1.19
C GLU A 54 6.03 16.01 -1.81
N GLN A 55 5.03 15.11 -1.79
CA GLN A 55 5.15 13.69 -2.17
C GLN A 55 6.16 12.93 -1.29
N ARG A 56 6.16 13.19 0.02
CA ARG A 56 7.03 12.52 1.00
C ARG A 56 6.22 12.15 2.24
N PRO A 57 5.53 11.00 2.29
CA PRO A 57 5.79 9.77 1.55
C PRO A 57 5.24 9.76 0.11
N MET A 58 6.06 9.30 -0.85
CA MET A 58 5.54 8.91 -2.16
C MET A 58 4.71 7.64 -2.01
N ARG A 59 3.50 7.59 -2.57
CA ARG A 59 2.65 6.40 -2.45
C ARG A 59 3.26 5.18 -3.14
N SER A 60 4.09 5.38 -4.17
CA SER A 60 4.88 4.31 -4.79
C SER A 60 5.81 3.61 -3.80
N ASP A 61 6.37 4.33 -2.84
CA ASP A 61 7.38 3.83 -1.90
C ASP A 61 6.74 3.03 -0.76
N LEU A 62 5.43 3.21 -0.58
CA LEU A 62 4.62 2.41 0.33
C LEU A 62 4.27 1.03 -0.23
N THR A 63 4.68 0.70 -1.47
CA THR A 63 4.41 -0.60 -2.08
C THR A 63 5.05 -1.72 -1.25
N MET A 64 4.25 -2.71 -0.87
CA MET A 64 4.67 -3.84 -0.04
C MET A 64 4.74 -5.11 -0.88
N VAL A 65 5.81 -5.87 -0.72
CA VAL A 65 5.98 -7.16 -1.40
C VAL A 65 6.22 -8.24 -0.36
N LEU A 66 5.25 -9.12 -0.19
CA LEU A 66 5.22 -10.11 0.87
C LEU A 66 5.33 -11.51 0.25
N THR A 67 6.01 -12.40 0.94
CA THR A 67 6.22 -13.79 0.50
C THR A 67 5.56 -14.73 1.49
N HIS A 68 4.85 -15.74 1.00
CA HIS A 68 4.20 -16.71 1.88
C HIS A 68 5.24 -17.59 2.59
N ALA A 69 4.98 -17.97 3.84
CA ALA A 69 5.90 -18.80 4.62
C ALA A 69 6.08 -20.21 4.02
N ASP A 70 4.98 -20.82 3.58
CA ASP A 70 4.98 -22.21 3.08
C ASP A 70 5.41 -22.34 1.61
N ASP A 71 5.18 -21.32 0.77
CA ASP A 71 5.52 -21.35 -0.66
C ASP A 71 6.11 -20.01 -1.12
N PRO A 72 7.43 -19.93 -1.38
CA PRO A 72 8.06 -18.71 -1.84
C PRO A 72 7.61 -18.25 -3.24
N LYS A 73 6.90 -19.10 -3.99
CA LYS A 73 6.27 -18.73 -5.27
C LYS A 73 4.97 -17.95 -5.09
N ASN A 74 4.35 -18.05 -3.90
CA ASN A 74 3.16 -17.28 -3.55
C ASN A 74 3.59 -15.95 -2.93
N ARG A 75 3.32 -14.87 -3.66
CA ARG A 75 3.70 -13.52 -3.25
C ARG A 75 2.51 -12.60 -3.31
N MET A 76 2.43 -11.67 -2.37
CA MET A 76 1.44 -10.62 -2.37
C MET A 76 2.10 -9.29 -2.65
N LEU A 77 1.56 -8.55 -3.61
CA LEU A 77 1.99 -7.20 -3.94
C LEU A 77 0.86 -6.24 -3.57
N VAL A 78 1.11 -5.39 -2.59
CA VAL A 78 0.18 -4.33 -2.19
C VAL A 78 0.72 -3.01 -2.70
N PHE A 79 -0.10 -2.26 -3.44
CA PHE A 79 0.32 -0.96 -3.96
C PHE A 79 -0.69 0.13 -3.63
N PHE A 80 -0.16 1.34 -3.51
CA PHE A 80 -0.91 2.55 -3.18
C PHE A 80 -0.89 3.49 -4.39
N PRO A 81 -1.97 3.56 -5.18
CA PRO A 81 -2.04 4.49 -6.30
C PRO A 81 -2.09 5.94 -5.82
N GLU A 82 -1.37 6.82 -6.51
CA GLU A 82 -1.46 8.28 -6.36
C GLU A 82 -2.77 8.81 -6.92
N GLU A 83 -3.20 8.26 -8.06
CA GLU A 83 -4.43 8.68 -8.71
C GLU A 83 -5.66 8.29 -7.86
N PRO A 84 -6.59 9.24 -7.60
CA PRO A 84 -7.84 8.93 -6.89
C PRO A 84 -8.71 7.94 -7.68
N LYS A 85 -8.58 7.95 -9.02
CA LYS A 85 -9.24 6.99 -9.91
C LYS A 85 -8.20 6.11 -10.57
N VAL A 86 -8.17 4.84 -10.20
CA VAL A 86 -7.23 3.88 -10.78
C VAL A 86 -7.64 3.55 -12.21
N ALA A 87 -6.87 4.02 -13.19
CA ALA A 87 -7.09 3.69 -14.59
C ALA A 87 -6.71 2.25 -14.93
N VAL A 88 -7.35 1.68 -15.96
CA VAL A 88 -7.02 0.32 -16.47
C VAL A 88 -5.56 0.22 -16.95
N ARG A 89 -4.97 1.33 -17.42
CA ARG A 89 -3.55 1.39 -17.80
C ARG A 89 -2.63 1.12 -16.61
N THR A 90 -2.93 1.69 -15.46
CA THR A 90 -2.20 1.53 -14.20
C THR A 90 -2.29 0.07 -13.74
N ILE A 91 -3.48 -0.52 -13.76
CA ILE A 91 -3.70 -1.95 -13.45
C ILE A 91 -2.88 -2.86 -14.38
N LYS A 92 -2.87 -2.58 -15.70
CA LYS A 92 -2.08 -3.36 -16.68
C LYS A 92 -0.57 -3.24 -16.43
N ALA A 93 -0.08 -2.04 -16.10
CA ALA A 93 1.33 -1.84 -15.76
C ALA A 93 1.73 -2.66 -14.53
N PHE A 94 0.89 -2.69 -13.49
CA PHE A 94 1.12 -3.52 -12.30
C PHE A 94 1.00 -5.02 -12.58
N ALA A 95 0.01 -5.44 -13.37
CA ALA A 95 -0.11 -6.84 -13.80
C ALA A 95 1.15 -7.33 -14.54
N ASN A 96 1.76 -6.46 -15.35
CA ASN A 96 3.04 -6.76 -16.00
C ASN A 96 4.21 -6.82 -15.01
N ARG A 97 4.21 -6.00 -13.94
CA ARG A 97 5.22 -6.08 -12.86
C ARG A 97 5.06 -7.35 -12.01
N MET A 98 3.84 -7.87 -11.87
CA MET A 98 3.55 -9.12 -11.17
C MET A 98 3.91 -10.37 -11.97
N ARG A 99 4.19 -10.24 -13.28
CA ARG A 99 4.61 -11.38 -14.09
C ARG A 99 6.06 -11.77 -13.75
N PRO A 100 6.32 -13.02 -13.35
CA PRO A 100 7.68 -13.49 -13.17
C PRO A 100 8.43 -13.46 -14.51
N ARG A 101 9.63 -12.86 -14.54
CA ARG A 101 10.50 -12.85 -15.74
C ARG A 101 11.11 -14.23 -16.05
N THR A 102 11.00 -15.21 -15.15
CA THR A 102 11.83 -16.44 -15.23
C THR A 102 11.21 -17.71 -14.64
N PHE A 103 10.00 -17.69 -14.05
CA PHE A 103 9.49 -18.87 -13.33
C PHE A 103 8.54 -19.73 -14.20
N ILE A 104 8.95 -20.98 -14.41
CA ILE A 104 8.20 -22.03 -15.10
C ILE A 104 7.23 -22.66 -14.07
N GLY A 105 6.08 -22.03 -13.83
CA GLY A 105 5.04 -22.54 -12.91
C GLY A 105 3.97 -21.49 -12.58
N PRO A 106 2.81 -21.87 -12.01
CA PRO A 106 1.77 -20.93 -11.63
C PRO A 106 2.20 -20.12 -10.40
N SER A 107 2.86 -18.99 -10.60
CA SER A 107 3.04 -17.99 -9.55
C SER A 107 1.71 -17.29 -9.30
N VAL A 108 1.14 -17.46 -8.11
CA VAL A 108 -0.02 -16.68 -7.67
C VAL A 108 0.51 -15.40 -7.05
N CYS A 109 0.32 -14.29 -7.78
CA CYS A 109 0.60 -12.95 -7.28
C CYS A 109 -0.74 -12.29 -6.94
N LEU A 110 -1.06 -12.11 -5.65
CA LEU A 110 -2.25 -11.37 -5.25
C LEU A 110 -1.94 -9.87 -5.24
N GLY A 111 -2.68 -9.10 -6.04
CA GLY A 111 -2.59 -7.64 -6.08
C GLY A 111 -3.68 -7.00 -5.22
N VAL A 112 -3.30 -6.26 -4.16
CA VAL A 112 -4.25 -5.47 -3.36
C VAL A 112 -4.08 -4.00 -3.73
N VAL A 113 -5.18 -3.37 -4.17
CA VAL A 113 -5.23 -1.94 -4.51
C VAL A 113 -5.86 -1.19 -3.35
N VAL A 114 -5.07 -0.38 -2.65
CA VAL A 114 -5.60 0.47 -1.59
C VAL A 114 -5.81 1.88 -2.14
N SER A 115 -7.03 2.15 -2.62
CA SER A 115 -7.42 3.47 -3.13
C SER A 115 -8.31 4.18 -2.12
N SER A 116 -8.01 5.45 -1.86
CA SER A 116 -8.91 6.36 -1.15
C SER A 116 -10.20 6.50 -1.97
N LYS A 117 -11.26 5.77 -1.61
CA LYS A 117 -12.61 6.11 -2.06
C LYS A 117 -12.96 7.45 -1.42
N GLU A 118 -13.09 8.50 -2.24
CA GLU A 118 -14.00 9.58 -1.86
C GLU A 118 -15.40 8.96 -1.76
N LEU A 119 -15.93 8.87 -0.55
CA LEU A 119 -17.35 8.60 -0.34
C LEU A 119 -18.09 9.77 -0.97
N LYS A 120 -18.64 9.55 -2.15
CA LYS A 120 -19.53 10.52 -2.77
C LYS A 120 -20.78 10.56 -1.91
N ASP A 121 -20.87 11.56 -1.05
CA ASP A 121 -22.07 11.80 -0.24
C ASP A 121 -23.24 11.92 -1.23
N SER A 122 -24.19 10.98 -1.12
CA SER A 122 -25.41 11.03 -1.92
C SER A 122 -26.35 12.04 -1.29
N SER A 123 -25.99 13.33 -1.38
CA SER A 123 -26.83 14.44 -0.97
C SER A 123 -26.74 15.58 -1.99
N GLU A 124 -26.96 15.28 -3.26
CA GLU A 124 -27.35 16.31 -4.23
C GLU A 124 -28.25 15.67 -5.30
N SER A 125 -29.50 15.47 -4.91
CA SER A 125 -30.62 15.21 -5.82
C SER A 125 -31.86 15.75 -5.12
N MET A 126 -32.08 17.06 -5.26
CA MET A 126 -33.40 17.70 -5.27
C MET A 126 -33.29 19.07 -5.92
#